data_AF-A0A8J7HJM4-F1
#
_entry.id   AF-A0A8J7HJM4-F1
#
_cell.length_a   1.000
_cell.length_b   1.000
_cell.length_c   1.000
_cell.angle_alpha   90.00
_cell.angle_beta   90.00
_cell.angle_gamma   90.00
#
_symmetry.space_group_name_H-M   'P 1'
#
loop_
_entity.id
_entity.type
_entity.pdbx_description
1 polymer ?
#
loop_
_entity_poly.entity_id
_entity_poly.type
_entity_poly.pdbx_seq_one_letter_code
_entity_poly.pdbx_strand_id
1 'polypeptide(L)'
;MDVELQIIKHLARAPHPTVGIIDEYCAEYKDLFKEVRNYECFKYLHLGIISTIKRKSLPEIAKVVSINSAQSLHHFIANSD
;
A
#
# COMPACT_ATOMS: atom_id res chain seq x y z
N MET A 1 1.91 31.72 -13.72
CA MET A 1 2.33 30.60 -12.85
C MET A 1 1.06 29.82 -12.57
N ASP A 2 0.85 28.74 -13.33
CA ASP A 2 -0.41 28.02 -13.39
C ASP A 2 -0.76 27.37 -12.05
N VAL A 3 -1.83 27.88 -11.45
CA VAL A 3 -2.45 27.34 -10.22
C VAL A 3 -2.76 25.84 -10.39
N GLU A 4 -3.10 25.39 -11.61
CA GLU A 4 -3.32 23.98 -11.94
C GLU A 4 -2.08 23.10 -11.71
N LEU A 5 -0.88 23.57 -12.07
CA LEU A 5 0.37 22.83 -11.83
C LEU A 5 0.72 22.74 -10.34
N GLN A 6 0.35 23.75 -9.54
CA GLN A 6 0.49 23.69 -8.09
C GLN A 6 -0.52 22.75 -7.43
N ILE A 7 -1.75 22.67 -7.94
CA ILE A 7 -2.79 21.75 -7.46
C ILE A 7 -2.39 20.29 -7.75
N ILE A 8 -1.90 19.98 -8.95
CA ILE A 8 -1.40 18.64 -9.31
C ILE A 8 -0.22 18.22 -8.42
N LYS A 9 0.64 19.17 -8.02
CA LYS A 9 1.78 18.90 -7.13
C LYS A 9 1.37 18.52 -5.70
N HIS A 10 0.17 18.92 -5.26
CA HIS A 10 -0.39 18.60 -3.94
C HIS A 10 -1.44 17.49 -3.99
N LEU A 11 -1.82 17.03 -5.18
CA LEU A 11 -2.70 15.88 -5.34
C LEU A 11 -1.98 14.61 -4.87
N ALA A 12 -2.70 13.83 -4.07
CA ALA A 12 -2.23 12.55 -3.59
C ALA A 12 -1.89 11.66 -4.80
N ARG A 13 -0.65 11.20 -4.88
CA ARG A 13 -0.15 10.30 -5.92
C ARG A 13 -1.07 9.07 -6.04
N ALA A 14 -1.32 8.57 -7.26
CA ALA A 14 -2.04 7.32 -7.43
C ALA A 14 -1.27 6.13 -6.78
N PRO A 15 -1.97 5.22 -6.09
CA PRO A 15 -1.34 4.04 -5.50
C PRO A 15 -0.77 3.13 -6.59
N HIS A 16 0.34 2.46 -6.30
CA HIS A 16 0.90 1.48 -7.21
C HIS A 16 -0.09 0.31 -7.44
N PRO A 17 -0.26 -0.14 -8.69
CA PRO A 17 -1.05 -1.33 -8.98
C PRO A 17 -0.37 -2.59 -8.44
N THR A 18 -1.15 -3.60 -8.12
CA THR A 18 -0.65 -4.92 -7.71
C THR A 18 -1.25 -6.02 -8.60
N VAL A 19 -1.72 -7.12 -8.02
CA VAL A 19 -2.45 -8.17 -8.76
C VAL A 19 -3.91 -7.76 -8.86
N GLY A 20 -4.54 -7.91 -10.03
CA GLY A 20 -5.92 -7.43 -10.29
C GLY A 20 -6.93 -7.82 -9.21
N ILE A 21 -6.90 -9.08 -8.75
CA ILE A 21 -7.79 -9.57 -7.69
C ILE A 21 -7.59 -8.79 -6.37
N ILE A 22 -6.36 -8.45 -6.01
CA ILE A 22 -6.06 -7.66 -4.81
C ILE A 22 -6.48 -6.21 -5.01
N ASP A 23 -6.22 -5.65 -6.20
CA ASP A 23 -6.59 -4.27 -6.52
C ASP A 23 -8.11 -4.06 -6.48
N GLU A 24 -8.87 -5.00 -7.04
CA GLU A 24 -10.33 -5.02 -7.00
C GLU A 24 -10.85 -5.20 -5.58
N TYR A 25 -10.33 -6.19 -4.84
CA TYR A 25 -10.73 -6.42 -3.46
C TYR A 25 -10.45 -5.20 -2.57
N CYS A 26 -9.27 -4.58 -2.72
CA CYS A 26 -8.88 -3.43 -1.93
C CYS A 26 -9.55 -2.13 -2.41
N ALA A 27 -10.20 -2.08 -3.57
CA ALA A 27 -10.80 -0.84 -4.10
C ALA A 27 -11.84 -0.26 -3.13
N GLU A 28 -12.68 -1.11 -2.55
CA GLU A 28 -13.74 -0.74 -1.60
C GLU A 28 -13.20 -0.16 -0.28
N TYR A 29 -11.93 -0.44 0.06
CA TYR A 29 -11.29 0.00 1.30
C TYR A 29 -10.44 1.26 1.13
N LYS A 30 -10.38 1.82 -0.09
CA LYS A 30 -9.50 2.95 -0.41
C LYS A 30 -9.77 4.18 0.45
N ASP A 31 -11.05 4.49 0.67
CA ASP A 31 -11.46 5.68 1.41
C ASP A 31 -11.27 5.56 2.93
N LEU A 32 -10.88 4.38 3.43
CA LEU A 32 -10.47 4.21 4.83
C LEU A 32 -9.10 4.84 5.12
N PHE A 33 -8.28 5.07 4.08
CA PHE A 33 -6.92 5.54 4.25
C PHE A 33 -6.78 6.98 3.78
N LYS A 34 -6.40 7.88 4.70
CA LYS A 34 -6.07 9.28 4.36
C LYS A 34 -4.79 9.38 3.52
N GLU A 35 -3.83 8.49 3.79
CA GLU A 35 -2.56 8.44 3.07
C GLU A 35 -2.53 7.30 2.05
N VAL A 36 -2.13 7.62 0.81
CA VAL A 36 -1.92 6.64 -0.27
C VAL A 36 -0.94 5.55 0.14
N ARG A 37 0.08 5.89 0.95
CA ARG A 37 1.09 4.94 1.44
C ARG A 37 0.48 3.86 2.34
N ASN A 38 -0.50 4.21 3.16
CA ASN A 38 -1.19 3.24 4.02
C ASN A 38 -2.04 2.31 3.16
N TYR A 39 -2.73 2.86 2.15
CA TYR A 39 -3.46 2.05 1.19
C TYR A 39 -2.57 1.09 0.39
N GLU A 40 -1.40 1.53 -0.05
CA GLU A 40 -0.41 0.66 -0.70
C GLU A 40 0.07 -0.45 0.23
N CYS A 41 0.40 -0.12 1.49
CA CYS A 41 0.79 -1.12 2.48
C CYS A 41 -0.33 -2.14 2.75
N PHE A 42 -1.59 -1.71 2.77
CA PHE A 42 -2.74 -2.59 2.87
C PHE A 42 -2.81 -3.59 1.71
N LYS A 43 -2.64 -3.13 0.47
CA LYS A 43 -2.62 -3.99 -0.73
C LYS A 43 -1.45 -4.99 -0.67
N TYR A 44 -0.26 -4.52 -0.34
CA TYR A 44 0.91 -5.39 -0.26
C TYR A 44 0.82 -6.41 0.88
N LEU A 45 0.19 -6.05 2.00
CA LEU A 45 -0.08 -6.99 3.09
C LEU A 45 -0.96 -8.14 2.60
N HIS A 46 -2.04 -7.83 1.87
CA HIS A 46 -2.92 -8.86 1.29
C HIS A 46 -2.18 -9.75 0.30
N LEU A 47 -1.39 -9.14 -0.61
CA LEU A 47 -0.55 -9.88 -1.56
C LEU A 47 0.42 -10.82 -0.84
N GLY A 48 1.05 -10.35 0.24
CA GLY A 48 1.92 -11.16 1.11
C GLY A 48 1.19 -12.33 1.77
N ILE A 49 -0.02 -12.10 2.26
CA ILE A 49 -0.85 -13.13 2.91
C ILE A 49 -1.27 -14.22 1.93
N ILE A 50 -1.64 -13.88 0.69
CA ILE A 50 -2.05 -14.87 -0.31
C ILE A 50 -0.89 -15.57 -1.04
N SER A 51 0.33 -15.02 -0.94
CA SER A 51 1.51 -15.61 -1.59
C SER A 51 1.80 -17.05 -1.11
N THR A 52 2.61 -17.82 -1.82
CA THR A 52 2.94 -19.20 -1.41
C THR A 52 4.12 -19.31 -0.45
N ILE A 53 4.48 -18.22 0.23
CA ILE A 53 5.64 -18.17 1.14
C ILE A 53 5.41 -19.01 2.40
N LYS A 54 6.45 -19.71 2.84
CA LYS A 54 6.40 -20.63 3.99
C LYS A 54 6.16 -19.91 5.32
N ARG A 55 6.66 -18.69 5.48
CA ARG A 55 6.52 -17.88 6.70
C ARG A 55 5.84 -16.56 6.37
N LYS A 56 4.78 -16.23 7.11
CA LYS A 56 3.91 -15.06 6.89
C LYS A 56 4.23 -13.89 7.81
N SER A 57 5.47 -13.79 8.29
CA SER A 57 5.87 -12.64 9.10
C SER A 57 6.00 -11.38 8.24
N LEU A 58 5.77 -10.20 8.83
CA LEU A 58 5.89 -8.92 8.11
C LEU A 58 7.24 -8.74 7.40
N PRO A 59 8.40 -9.12 7.99
CA PRO A 59 9.67 -9.02 7.29
C PRO A 59 9.77 -9.95 6.06
N GLU A 60 9.20 -11.15 6.13
CA GLU A 60 9.22 -12.10 5.01
C GLU A 60 8.27 -11.66 3.90
N ILE A 61 7.10 -11.14 4.26
CA ILE A 61 6.18 -10.53 3.31
C ILE A 61 6.88 -9.36 2.61
N ALA A 62 7.46 -8.41 3.36
CA ALA A 62 8.11 -7.22 2.79
C ALA A 62 9.18 -7.54 1.74
N LYS A 63 9.97 -8.60 1.97
CA LYS A 63 10.98 -9.08 1.01
C LYS A 63 10.37 -9.51 -0.32
N VAL A 64 9.20 -10.14 -0.29
CA VAL A 64 8.56 -10.75 -1.47
C VAL A 64 7.75 -9.73 -2.25
N VAL A 65 7.09 -8.79 -1.57
CA VAL A 65 6.35 -7.69 -2.20
C VAL A 65 7.25 -6.50 -2.60
N SER A 66 8.58 -6.64 -2.48
CA SER A 66 9.58 -5.63 -2.85
C SER A 66 9.33 -4.24 -2.24
N ILE A 67 8.79 -4.20 -1.01
CA ILE A 67 8.67 -2.93 -0.29
C ILE A 67 10.05 -2.59 0.26
N ASN A 68 10.53 -1.37 -0.03
CA ASN A 68 11.87 -0.89 0.35
C ASN A 68 12.16 -0.91 1.87
N SER A 69 11.15 -1.10 2.73
CA SER A 69 11.37 -1.31 4.16
C SER A 69 10.27 -2.16 4.79
N ALA A 70 10.66 -3.21 5.54
CA ALA A 70 9.77 -3.95 6.41
C ALA A 70 9.14 -3.06 7.51
N GLN A 71 9.73 -1.89 7.80
CA GLN A 71 9.14 -0.91 8.71
C GLN A 71 7.85 -0.30 8.15
N SER A 72 7.65 -0.24 6.82
CA SER A 72 6.43 0.31 6.25
C SER A 72 5.20 -0.53 6.64
N LEU A 73 5.30 -1.86 6.60
CA LEU A 73 4.22 -2.75 7.05
C LEU A 73 4.01 -2.70 8.56
N HIS A 74 5.09 -2.61 9.34
CA HIS A 74 4.98 -2.46 10.79
C HIS A 74 4.33 -1.12 11.17
N HIS A 75 4.77 -0.02 10.57
CA HIS A 75 4.22 1.31 10.78
C HIS A 75 2.76 1.37 10.35
N PHE A 76 2.41 0.75 9.22
CA PHE A 76 1.03 0.59 8.79
C PHE A 76 0.18 -0.07 9.87
N ILE A 77 0.54 -1.26 10.35
CA ILE A 77 -0.25 -1.96 11.37
C ILE A 77 -0.35 -1.16 12.68
N ALA A 78 0.70 -0.40 13.03
CA ALA A 78 0.73 0.35 14.28
C ALA A 78 0.06 1.73 14.22
N ASN A 79 -0.06 2.36 13.05
CA ASN A 79 -0.41 3.79 12.93
C ASN A 79 -1.31 4.13 11.71
N SER A 80 -2.04 3.18 11.13
CA SER A 80 -2.82 3.40 9.88
C SER A 80 -4.17 4.11 10.05
N ASP A 81 -4.34 4.96 11.08
CA ASP A 81 -5.57 5.77 11.30
C ASP A 81 -5.89 6.78 10.18
#